data_AF-A0A4Y2F3Y6-F1
#
_entry.id   AF-A0A4Y2F3Y6-F1
#
_cell.length_a   1.000
_cell.length_b   1.000
_cell.length_c   1.000
_cell.angle_alpha   90.00
_cell.angle_beta   90.00
_cell.angle_gamma   90.00
#
_symmetry.space_group_name_H-M   'P 1'
#
loop_
_entity.id
_entity.type
_entity.pdbx_description
1 polymer ?
#
loop_
_entity_poly.entity_id
_entity_poly.type
_entity_poly.pdbx_seq_one_letter_code
_entity_poly.pdbx_strand_id
1 'polypeptide(L)'
;MKERAYMGFRRADLKTTNWMVQDAYREEINIGPACYSRKCQESRKKECDTTLEQERQSPFDEFWLIMSWDLKNLFACGTGDIKSTERKGDGMRQRKS
;
A
#
# COMPACT_ATOMS: atom_id res chain seq x y z
N MET A 1 2.55 -16.83 -17.12
CA MET A 1 2.03 -15.74 -17.98
C MET A 1 2.84 -14.52 -17.56
N LYS A 2 3.69 -13.93 -18.42
CA LYS A 2 4.70 -12.93 -18.01
C LYS A 2 4.02 -11.62 -17.62
N GLU A 3 4.22 -11.17 -16.38
CA GLU A 3 3.69 -9.91 -15.89
C GLU A 3 4.54 -8.78 -16.50
N ARG A 4 3.90 -7.70 -16.91
CA ARG A 4 4.51 -6.72 -17.84
C ARG A 4 5.02 -5.53 -17.06
N ALA A 5 6.27 -5.13 -17.31
CA ALA A 5 6.79 -3.83 -16.88
C ALA A 5 5.77 -2.72 -17.21
N TYR A 6 5.54 -1.81 -16.27
CA TYR A 6 4.50 -0.79 -16.38
C TYR A 6 5.07 0.62 -16.30
N MET A 7 4.36 1.57 -16.92
CA MET A 7 4.66 3.00 -16.77
C MET A 7 4.12 3.50 -15.43
N GLY A 8 5.03 3.67 -14.48
CA GLY A 8 4.76 4.23 -13.17
C GLY A 8 5.02 5.74 -13.10
N PHE A 9 4.72 6.29 -11.92
CA PHE A 9 4.91 7.71 -11.63
C PHE A 9 6.29 7.98 -11.02
N ARG A 10 6.90 9.10 -11.40
CA ARG A 10 8.06 9.71 -10.74
C ARG A 10 7.80 11.18 -10.46
N ARG A 11 8.56 11.78 -9.56
CA ARG A 11 8.59 13.24 -9.41
C ARG A 11 9.32 13.85 -10.61
N ALA A 12 8.78 14.90 -11.21
CA ALA A 12 9.50 15.61 -12.28
C ALA A 12 10.72 16.35 -11.74
N ASP A 13 10.60 16.93 -10.54
CA ASP A 13 11.65 17.63 -9.84
C ASP A 13 11.70 17.14 -8.39
N LEU A 14 12.89 16.78 -7.91
CA LEU A 14 13.10 16.35 -6.53
C LEU A 14 12.86 17.48 -5.53
N LYS A 15 12.97 18.74 -5.98
CA LYS A 15 12.81 19.94 -5.16
C LYS A 15 11.37 20.45 -5.09
N THR A 16 10.55 20.11 -6.09
CA THR A 16 9.17 20.61 -6.22
C THR A 16 8.19 19.46 -6.00
N THR A 17 7.62 19.38 -4.79
CA THR A 17 7.01 18.15 -4.23
C THR A 17 5.73 17.67 -4.93
N ASN A 18 5.08 18.52 -5.73
CA ASN A 18 3.67 18.29 -6.12
C ASN A 18 3.47 17.81 -7.56
N TRP A 19 4.51 17.79 -8.40
CA TRP A 19 4.35 17.37 -9.80
C TRP A 19 4.86 15.94 -10.04
N MET A 20 3.92 15.03 -10.28
CA MET A 20 4.19 13.64 -10.66
C MET A 20 3.99 13.44 -12.16
N VAL A 21 4.91 12.73 -12.81
CA VAL A 21 4.86 12.37 -14.24
C VAL A 21 4.83 10.86 -14.37
N GLN A 22 3.98 10.36 -15.27
CA GLN A 22 3.83 8.93 -15.56
C GLN A 22 4.69 8.51 -16.77
N ASP A 23 6.01 8.56 -16.61
CA ASP A 23 6.99 8.22 -17.65
C ASP A 23 8.13 7.32 -17.14
N ALA A 24 8.01 6.79 -15.91
CA ALA A 24 9.03 5.94 -15.31
C ALA A 24 8.72 4.47 -15.57
N TYR A 25 9.62 3.77 -16.25
CA TYR A 25 9.56 2.31 -16.32
C TYR A 25 9.77 1.72 -14.93
N ARG A 26 8.79 0.94 -14.46
CA ARG A 26 8.88 0.19 -13.22
C ARG A 26 8.98 -1.30 -13.51
N GLU A 27 9.77 -1.96 -12.66
CA GLU A 27 9.94 -3.40 -12.68
C GLU A 27 8.63 -4.13 -12.41
N GLU A 28 8.63 -5.40 -12.77
CA GLU A 28 7.54 -6.33 -12.52
C GLU A 28 7.22 -6.37 -11.02
N ILE A 29 5.94 -6.27 -10.70
CA ILE A 29 5.48 -6.41 -9.32
C ILE A 29 5.58 -7.89 -9.00
N ASN A 30 6.40 -8.25 -8.02
CA ASN A 30 6.55 -9.63 -7.58
C ASN A 30 6.15 -9.74 -6.12
N ILE A 31 5.41 -10.80 -5.77
CA ILE A 31 5.23 -11.16 -4.36
C ILE A 31 6.53 -11.77 -3.85
N GLY A 32 7.15 -11.12 -2.87
CA GLY A 32 8.36 -11.64 -2.23
C GLY A 32 8.07 -12.92 -1.43
N PRO A 33 9.11 -13.68 -1.04
CA PRO A 33 8.94 -14.89 -0.22
C PRO A 33 8.30 -14.58 1.14
N ALA A 34 7.77 -15.61 1.79
CA ALA A 34 7.20 -15.48 3.13
C ALA A 34 8.26 -14.96 4.11
N CYS A 35 7.82 -14.14 5.07
CA CYS A 35 8.76 -13.54 6.01
C CYS A 35 9.07 -14.51 7.15
N TYR A 36 10.32 -14.97 7.21
CA TYR A 36 10.83 -15.84 8.29
C TYR A 36 11.74 -15.11 9.28
N SER A 37 11.68 -13.78 9.33
CA SER A 37 12.49 -13.03 10.28
C SER A 37 12.03 -13.29 11.72
N ARG A 38 12.97 -13.33 12.66
CA ARG A 38 12.68 -13.52 14.09
C ARG A 38 11.64 -12.50 14.61
N LYS A 39 11.73 -11.24 14.16
CA LYS A 39 10.78 -10.18 14.51
C LYS A 39 9.35 -10.46 14.01
N CYS A 40 9.23 -11.16 12.89
CA CYS A 40 7.92 -11.56 12.34
C CYS A 40 7.33 -12.70 13.16
N GLN A 41 8.13 -13.74 13.43
CA GLN A 41 7.72 -14.91 14.23
C GLN A 41 7.33 -14.55 15.68
N GLU A 42 8.04 -13.60 16.29
CA GLU A 42 7.72 -13.13 17.65
C GLU A 42 6.44 -12.26 17.70
N SER A 43 5.90 -11.82 16.55
CA SER A 43 4.74 -10.94 16.50
C SER A 43 3.43 -11.70 16.50
N ARG A 44 2.62 -11.55 17.56
CA ARG A 44 1.25 -12.10 17.61
C ARG A 44 0.26 -11.48 16.61
N LYS A 45 0.67 -10.46 15.88
CA LYS A 45 -0.18 -9.74 14.90
C LYS A 45 0.17 -10.08 13.46
N LYS A 46 1.27 -10.80 13.23
CA LYS A 46 1.76 -11.14 11.90
C LYS A 46 1.82 -12.65 11.81
N GLU A 47 1.13 -13.18 10.82
CA GLU A 47 1.00 -14.62 10.56
C GLU A 47 1.64 -14.96 9.20
N CYS A 48 2.77 -14.29 8.91
CA CYS A 48 3.43 -14.39 7.62
C CYS A 48 4.11 -15.76 7.42
N ASP A 49 4.40 -16.49 8.50
CA ASP A 49 5.02 -17.82 8.51
C ASP A 49 4.00 -18.96 8.49
N THR A 50 2.75 -18.71 8.90
CA THR A 50 1.65 -19.68 8.87
C THR A 50 0.86 -19.64 7.57
N THR A 51 0.85 -18.50 6.86
CA THR A 51 0.17 -18.37 5.56
C THR A 51 0.93 -19.13 4.47
N LEU A 52 0.26 -20.04 3.77
CA LEU A 52 0.87 -20.81 2.67
C LEU A 52 1.11 -19.93 1.45
N GLU A 53 2.13 -20.24 0.64
CA GLU A 53 2.46 -19.43 -0.55
C GLU A 53 1.28 -19.33 -1.53
N GLN A 54 0.50 -20.40 -1.66
CA GLN A 54 -0.71 -20.42 -2.49
C GLN A 54 -1.79 -19.44 -2.00
N GLU A 55 -1.94 -19.31 -0.69
CA GLU A 55 -2.88 -18.37 -0.06
C GLU A 55 -2.41 -16.92 -0.22
N ARG A 56 -1.10 -16.70 -0.40
CA ARG A 56 -0.50 -15.39 -0.71
C ARG A 56 -0.64 -15.05 -2.19
N GLN A 57 -0.46 -16.05 -3.05
CA GLN A 57 -0.51 -15.89 -4.51
C GLN A 57 -1.92 -15.59 -5.01
N SER A 58 -2.95 -16.25 -4.48
CA SER A 58 -4.34 -16.05 -4.91
C SER A 58 -4.80 -14.58 -4.87
N PRO A 59 -4.73 -13.86 -3.73
CA PRO A 59 -5.13 -12.46 -3.67
C PRO A 59 -4.17 -11.54 -4.45
N PHE A 60 -2.91 -11.95 -4.61
CA PHE A 60 -1.94 -11.21 -5.42
C PHE A 60 -2.31 -11.23 -6.90
N ASP A 61 -2.57 -12.42 -7.45
CA ASP A 61 -2.97 -12.63 -8.84
C ASP A 61 -4.31 -11.96 -9.10
N GLU A 62 -5.28 -12.15 -8.20
CA GLU A 62 -6.60 -11.55 -8.33
C GLU A 62 -6.49 -10.02 -8.37
N PHE A 63 -5.78 -9.42 -7.42
CA PHE A 63 -5.62 -7.98 -7.38
C PHE A 63 -4.82 -7.48 -8.58
N TRP A 64 -3.61 -7.98 -8.84
CA TRP A 64 -2.72 -7.37 -9.83
C TRP A 64 -3.06 -7.74 -11.27
N LEU A 65 -3.44 -8.99 -11.54
CA LEU A 65 -3.60 -9.55 -12.88
C LEU A 65 -5.06 -9.54 -13.36
N ILE A 66 -6.01 -9.79 -12.46
CA ILE A 66 -7.42 -9.96 -12.83
C ILE A 66 -8.22 -8.66 -12.68
N MET A 67 -8.06 -7.94 -11.57
CA MET A 67 -8.86 -6.74 -11.31
C MET A 67 -8.50 -5.59 -12.25
N SER A 68 -9.54 -4.93 -12.78
CA SER A 68 -9.42 -3.66 -13.49
C SER A 68 -9.01 -2.53 -12.54
N TRP A 69 -8.61 -1.39 -13.09
CA TRP A 69 -8.25 -0.23 -12.28
C TRP A 69 -9.38 0.23 -11.35
N ASP A 70 -10.62 0.23 -11.84
CA ASP A 70 -11.78 0.64 -11.05
C ASP A 70 -12.06 -0.34 -9.90
N LEU A 71 -11.91 -1.65 -10.15
CA LEU A 71 -12.04 -2.68 -9.13
C LEU A 71 -10.91 -2.59 -8.09
N LYS A 72 -9.67 -2.32 -8.52
CA LYS A 72 -8.54 -2.07 -7.61
C LYS A 72 -8.80 -0.86 -6.71
N ASN A 73 -9.33 0.23 -7.26
CA ASN A 73 -9.69 1.41 -6.47
C ASN A 73 -10.79 1.10 -5.46
N LEU A 74 -11.83 0.39 -5.88
CA LEU A 74 -12.91 -0.01 -4.98
C LEU A 74 -12.40 -0.92 -3.85
N PHE A 75 -11.58 -1.92 -4.20
CA PHE A 75 -10.95 -2.83 -3.24
C PHE A 75 -10.11 -2.07 -2.21
N ALA A 76 -9.24 -1.15 -2.66
CA ALA A 76 -8.40 -0.35 -1.78
C ALA A 76 -9.22 0.56 -0.86
N CYS A 77 -10.27 1.20 -1.37
CA CYS A 77 -11.17 2.06 -0.59
C CYS A 77 -12.04 1.26 0.38
N GLY A 78 -12.42 0.03 0.04
CA GLY A 78 -13.34 -0.80 0.82
C GLY A 78 -12.69 -1.63 1.92
N THR A 79 -11.38 -1.87 1.87
CA THR A 79 -10.68 -2.75 2.83
C THR A 79 -10.21 -2.00 4.09
N GLY A 80 -10.25 -0.67 4.09
CA GLY A 80 -9.85 0.16 5.22
C GLY A 80 -11.03 0.67 6.04
N ASP A 81 -11.03 0.40 7.34
CA ASP A 81 -11.82 1.21 8.30
C ASP A 81 -11.22 2.62 8.36
N ILE A 82 -11.81 3.57 7.63
CA ILE A 82 -11.47 4.99 7.75
C ILE A 82 -12.06 5.50 9.07
N LYS A 83 -11.36 5.27 10.18
CA LYS A 83 -11.67 5.96 11.43
C LYS A 83 -11.21 7.41 11.30
N SER A 84 -12.15 8.35 11.32
CA SER A 84 -11.81 9.76 11.46
C SER A 84 -11.01 9.93 12.73
N THR A 85 -9.79 10.47 12.59
CA THR A 85 -9.02 10.90 13.76
C THR A 85 -9.52 12.28 14.11
N GLU A 86 -10.17 12.41 15.27
CA GLU A 86 -10.45 13.72 15.85
C GLU A 86 -9.12 14.41 16.09
N ARG A 87 -8.84 15.48 15.32
CA ARG A 87 -7.74 16.38 15.66
C ARG A 87 -8.09 16.97 17.02
N LYS A 88 -7.25 16.73 18.04
CA LYS A 88 -7.30 17.53 19.28
C LYS A 88 -7.07 18.98 18.86
N GLY A 89 -8.16 19.75 18.78
CA GLY A 89 -8.07 21.18 18.61
C GLY A 89 -7.28 21.77 19.78
N ASP A 90 -6.28 22.58 19.46
CA ASP A 90 -5.53 23.35 20.44
C ASP A 90 -6.51 24.09 21.36
N GLY A 91 -6.36 23.83 22.67
CA GLY A 91 -7.11 24.52 23.70
C GLY A 91 -6.92 26.03 23.56
N MET A 92 -8.02 26.70 23.23
CA MET A 92 -8.13 28.15 23.11
C MET A 92 -7.70 28.81 24.43
N ARG A 93 -6.44 29.25 24.54
CA ARG A 93 -5.96 30.10 25.64
C ARG A 93 -6.64 31.46 25.51
N GLN A 94 -7.65 31.71 26.33
CA GLN A 94 -8.20 33.05 26.50
C GLN A 94 -7.11 33.98 27.04
N ARG A 95 -6.74 35.00 26.26
CA ARG A 95 -6.04 36.17 26.76
C ARG A 95 -7.04 36.98 27.57
N LYS A 96 -6.86 37.05 28.89
CA LYS A 96 -7.53 38.03 29.72
C LYS A 96 -6.91 39.40 29.42
N SER A 97 -7.74 40.36 29.02
CA SER A 97 -7.45 41.79 29.05
C SER A 97 -7.57 42.32 30.47
#